data_AF-A0A6J4WZB5-F1
#
_entry.id   AF-A0A6J4WZB5-F1
#
_cell.length_a   1.000
_cell.length_b   1.000
_cell.length_c   1.000
_cell.angle_alpha   90.00
_cell.angle_beta   90.00
_cell.angle_gamma   90.00
#
_symmetry.space_group_name_H-M   'P 1'
#
loop_
_entity.id
_entity.type
_entity.pdbx_description
1 polymer ?
#
loop_
_entity_poly.entity_id
_entity_poly.type
_entity_poly.pdbx_seq_one_letter_code
_entity_poly.pdbx_strand_id
1 'polypeptide(L)'
;MLSQFNNEVLSYGPTAVLPQNLNSGWITKLQKAADEFLDSNFDLHECKDPRDVGDPILMACVYEILAYQAGEHVDVTPDDMAEKMTVYALSIIMEAVHREDDIGLEMPNLDNVLSLDRIIAFKKTNPDFIKFLKQVCIVRNSDKGWFKNIKEKLLTS
;
A
#
# COMPACT_ATOMS: atom_id res chain seq x y z
N MET A 1 5.96 -4.77 19.45
CA MET A 1 5.04 -4.21 18.44
C MET A 1 4.42 -5.32 17.60
N LEU A 2 5.21 -6.16 16.92
CA LEU A 2 4.70 -7.31 16.14
C LEU A 2 3.86 -8.31 16.95
N SER A 3 4.27 -8.66 18.18
CA SER A 3 3.48 -9.55 19.04
C SER A 3 2.09 -8.98 19.39
N GLN A 4 2.01 -7.67 19.61
CA GLN A 4 0.75 -6.99 19.85
C GLN A 4 -0.11 -6.97 18.58
N PHE A 5 0.49 -6.65 17.43
CA PHE A 5 -0.20 -6.66 16.14
C PHE A 5 -0.75 -8.04 15.79
N ASN A 6 0.03 -9.09 16.06
CA ASN A 6 -0.40 -10.47 15.87
C ASN A 6 -1.64 -10.79 16.70
N ASN A 7 -1.64 -10.43 17.99
CA ASN A 7 -2.74 -10.76 18.88
C ASN A 7 -4.00 -9.93 18.62
N GLU A 8 -3.84 -8.64 18.27
CA GLU A 8 -4.95 -7.70 18.14
C GLU A 8 -5.50 -7.60 16.71
N VAL A 9 -4.75 -8.05 15.69
CA VAL A 9 -5.15 -7.93 14.28
C VAL A 9 -5.01 -9.26 13.55
N LEU A 10 -3.80 -9.82 13.42
CA LEU A 10 -3.59 -11.01 12.58
C LEU A 10 -4.35 -12.25 13.07
N SER A 11 -4.57 -12.38 14.39
CA SER A 11 -5.34 -13.47 15.00
C SER A 11 -6.80 -13.55 14.51
N TYR A 12 -7.33 -12.45 13.96
CA TYR A 12 -8.68 -12.34 13.40
C TYR A 12 -8.73 -12.62 11.90
N GLY A 13 -7.61 -13.04 11.29
CA GLY A 13 -7.50 -13.45 9.90
C GLY A 13 -7.34 -12.31 8.89
N PRO A 14 -7.32 -12.63 7.59
CA PRO A 14 -6.92 -11.69 6.53
C PRO A 14 -7.84 -10.48 6.40
N THR A 15 -9.14 -10.62 6.70
CA THR A 15 -10.06 -9.47 6.66
C THR A 15 -9.69 -8.41 7.70
N ALA A 16 -9.02 -8.76 8.79
CA ALA A 16 -8.66 -7.81 9.84
C ALA A 16 -7.56 -6.83 9.42
N VAL A 17 -6.78 -7.18 8.40
CA VAL A 17 -5.77 -6.28 7.80
C VAL A 17 -6.33 -5.44 6.65
N LEU A 18 -7.62 -5.53 6.34
CA LEU A 18 -8.22 -4.58 5.40
C LEU A 18 -8.22 -3.17 6.01
N PRO A 19 -7.84 -2.11 5.26
CA PRO A 19 -7.73 -0.76 5.79
C PRO A 19 -8.95 -0.30 6.60
N GLN A 20 -10.16 -0.52 6.06
CA GLN A 20 -11.42 -0.12 6.68
C GLN A 20 -11.76 -0.89 7.97
N ASN A 21 -11.14 -2.06 8.19
CA ASN A 21 -11.40 -2.89 9.36
C ASN A 21 -10.41 -2.60 10.51
N LEU A 22 -9.35 -1.84 10.26
CA LEU A 22 -8.39 -1.45 11.30
C LEU A 22 -9.03 -0.44 12.25
N ASN A 23 -8.84 -0.63 13.56
CA ASN A 23 -9.26 0.38 14.53
C ASN A 23 -8.39 1.65 14.43
N SER A 24 -8.84 2.75 15.04
CA SER A 24 -8.15 4.04 14.99
C SER A 24 -6.69 3.96 15.47
N GLY A 25 -6.40 3.13 16.48
CA GLY A 25 -5.03 2.96 16.97
C GLY A 25 -4.10 2.25 15.98
N TRP A 26 -4.62 1.27 15.25
CA TRP A 26 -3.83 0.52 14.26
C TRP A 26 -3.71 1.23 12.93
N ILE A 27 -4.78 1.88 12.44
CA ILE A 27 -4.69 2.65 11.20
C ILE A 27 -3.66 3.78 11.32
N THR A 28 -3.59 4.50 12.45
CA THR A 28 -2.60 5.57 12.66
C THR A 28 -1.17 5.01 12.69
N LYS A 29 -0.95 3.85 13.32
CA LYS A 29 0.39 3.21 13.33
C LYS A 29 0.80 2.75 11.94
N LEU A 30 -0.12 2.12 11.20
CA LEU A 30 0.12 1.65 9.84
C LEU A 30 0.28 2.81 8.85
N GLN A 31 -0.44 3.91 9.03
CA GLN A 31 -0.25 5.14 8.25
C GLN A 31 1.16 5.67 8.45
N LYS A 32 1.64 5.78 9.70
CA LYS A 32 3.02 6.19 9.95
C LYS A 32 4.04 5.25 9.30
N ALA A 33 3.83 3.93 9.38
CA ALA A 33 4.70 2.95 8.72
C ALA A 33 4.65 3.08 7.19
N ALA A 34 3.47 3.36 6.62
CA ALA A 34 3.28 3.61 5.20
C ALA A 34 4.00 4.89 4.76
N ASP A 35 3.88 5.98 5.52
CA ASP A 35 4.59 7.24 5.26
C ASP A 35 6.10 7.03 5.31
N GLU A 36 6.63 6.38 6.36
CA GLU A 36 8.07 6.09 6.48
C GLU A 36 8.58 5.17 5.35
N PHE A 37 7.78 4.17 4.95
CA PHE A 37 8.08 3.28 3.82
C PHE A 37 8.10 4.07 2.50
N LEU A 38 7.10 4.91 2.26
CA LEU A 38 7.02 5.71 1.06
C LEU A 38 8.15 6.76 1.03
N ASP A 39 8.40 7.50 2.10
CA ASP A 39 9.49 8.49 2.16
C ASP A 39 10.87 7.85 1.93
N SER A 40 11.10 6.64 2.46
CA SER A 40 12.37 5.93 2.32
C SER A 40 12.61 5.37 0.91
N ASN A 41 11.54 5.07 0.18
CA ASN A 41 11.59 4.45 -1.16
C ASN A 41 11.25 5.44 -2.29
N PHE A 42 10.63 6.57 -1.96
CA PHE A 42 10.13 7.61 -2.86
C PHE A 42 10.61 9.00 -2.36
N ASP A 43 11.90 9.11 -2.00
CA ASP A 43 12.55 10.35 -1.52
C ASP A 43 12.41 11.50 -2.54
N LEU A 44 11.80 12.60 -2.08
CA LEU A 44 11.46 13.84 -2.80
C LEU A 44 12.67 14.60 -3.37
N HIS A 45 13.88 14.41 -2.80
CA HIS A 45 15.05 15.23 -3.13
C HIS A 45 16.09 14.49 -3.96
N GLU A 46 16.22 13.17 -3.78
CA GLU A 46 17.34 12.42 -4.37
C GLU A 46 16.92 11.30 -5.33
N CYS A 47 15.62 11.03 -5.49
CA CYS A 47 15.12 9.99 -6.38
C CYS A 47 15.92 8.67 -6.30
N LYS A 48 16.24 8.23 -5.07
CA LYS A 48 17.07 7.04 -4.83
C LYS A 48 16.39 5.78 -5.39
N ASP A 49 17.21 4.81 -5.76
CA ASP A 49 16.74 3.44 -5.97
C ASP A 49 16.12 2.96 -4.64
N PRO A 50 14.94 2.31 -4.67
CA PRO A 50 14.29 1.82 -3.46
C PRO A 50 15.22 0.91 -2.68
N ARG A 51 15.11 0.97 -1.36
CA ARG A 51 15.84 0.04 -0.50
C ARG A 51 14.97 -1.20 -0.34
N ASP A 52 15.58 -2.37 -0.25
CA ASP A 52 14.89 -3.62 0.11
C ASP A 52 14.35 -3.64 1.57
N VAL A 53 14.11 -2.45 2.15
CA VAL A 53 13.64 -2.27 3.51
C VAL A 53 12.12 -2.22 3.49
N GLY A 54 11.52 -3.39 3.74
CA GLY A 54 10.10 -3.48 4.07
C GLY A 54 9.87 -3.23 5.55
N ASP A 55 8.87 -2.41 5.89
CA ASP A 55 8.35 -2.39 7.26
C ASP A 55 7.74 -3.78 7.57
N PRO A 56 8.14 -4.43 8.69
CA PRO A 56 7.74 -5.80 8.97
C PRO A 56 6.23 -5.94 9.25
N ILE A 57 5.56 -4.87 9.69
CA ILE A 57 4.11 -4.88 9.91
C ILE A 57 3.38 -4.75 8.57
N LEU A 58 3.81 -3.85 7.69
CA LEU A 58 3.28 -3.77 6.32
C LEU A 58 3.48 -5.08 5.56
N MET A 59 4.67 -5.67 5.66
CA MET A 59 4.98 -6.96 5.04
C MET A 59 4.07 -8.07 5.59
N ALA A 60 3.84 -8.12 6.91
CA ALA A 60 2.92 -9.09 7.51
C ALA A 60 1.49 -8.93 6.99
N CYS A 61 0.99 -7.69 6.83
CA CYS A 61 -0.33 -7.44 6.26
C CYS A 61 -0.43 -7.95 4.82
N VAL A 62 0.55 -7.60 3.99
CA VAL A 62 0.60 -8.02 2.58
C VAL A 62 0.69 -9.53 2.47
N TYR A 63 1.53 -10.16 3.29
CA TYR A 63 1.68 -11.61 3.30
C TYR A 63 0.37 -12.31 3.69
N GLU A 64 -0.34 -11.82 4.71
CA GLU A 64 -1.63 -12.38 5.13
C GLU A 64 -2.69 -12.31 4.00
N ILE A 65 -2.72 -11.20 3.27
CA ILE A 65 -3.63 -11.02 2.12
C ILE A 65 -3.22 -11.94 0.96
N LEU A 66 -1.92 -12.04 0.66
CA LEU A 66 -1.43 -12.90 -0.41
C LEU A 66 -1.65 -14.39 -0.10
N ALA A 67 -1.49 -14.79 1.16
CA ALA A 67 -1.81 -16.15 1.62
C ALA A 67 -3.30 -16.47 1.44
N TYR A 68 -4.17 -15.49 1.67
CA TYR A 68 -5.58 -15.63 1.34
C TYR A 68 -5.82 -15.78 -0.18
N GLN A 69 -5.20 -14.92 -1.00
CA GLN A 69 -5.42 -14.89 -2.44
C GLN A 69 -4.85 -16.11 -3.20
N ALA A 70 -3.68 -16.60 -2.77
CA ALA A 70 -2.96 -17.70 -3.43
C ALA A 70 -3.21 -19.07 -2.78
N GLY A 71 -3.75 -19.11 -1.55
CA GLY A 71 -3.76 -20.30 -0.70
C GLY A 71 -2.46 -20.47 0.10
N GLU A 72 -2.15 -21.69 0.56
CA GLU A 72 -1.04 -21.95 1.51
C GLU A 72 0.38 -21.69 0.97
N HIS A 73 0.58 -21.51 -0.34
CA HIS A 73 1.90 -21.29 -0.94
C HIS A 73 1.99 -19.94 -1.65
N VAL A 74 2.60 -18.98 -0.95
CA VAL A 74 2.93 -17.65 -1.45
C VAL A 74 4.41 -17.64 -1.84
N ASP A 75 4.72 -17.94 -3.10
CA ASP A 75 6.05 -17.68 -3.66
C ASP A 75 6.03 -16.29 -4.32
N VAL A 76 6.54 -15.29 -3.59
CA VAL A 76 6.49 -13.89 -3.99
C VAL A 76 7.92 -13.38 -4.08
N THR A 77 8.28 -12.90 -5.27
CA THR A 77 9.60 -12.31 -5.48
C THR A 77 9.74 -11.02 -4.65
N PRO A 78 10.97 -10.59 -4.30
CA PRO A 78 11.16 -9.32 -3.60
C PRO A 78 10.55 -8.12 -4.33
N ASP A 79 10.62 -8.12 -5.67
CA ASP A 79 10.02 -7.09 -6.51
C ASP A 79 8.49 -7.09 -6.42
N ASP A 80 7.86 -8.28 -6.47
CA ASP A 80 6.41 -8.40 -6.32
C ASP A 80 5.95 -7.98 -4.92
N MET A 81 6.70 -8.36 -3.88
CA MET A 81 6.41 -7.95 -2.51
C MET A 81 6.46 -6.43 -2.37
N ALA A 82 7.49 -5.78 -2.93
CA ALA A 82 7.63 -4.33 -2.87
C ALA A 82 6.52 -3.60 -3.64
N GLU A 83 6.10 -4.13 -4.80
CA GLU A 83 4.94 -3.60 -5.53
C GLU A 83 3.66 -3.71 -4.67
N LYS A 84 3.41 -4.86 -4.06
CA LYS A 84 2.23 -5.11 -3.23
C LYS A 84 2.22 -4.28 -1.95
N MET A 85 3.38 -4.11 -1.31
CA MET A 85 3.55 -3.23 -0.16
C MET A 85 3.26 -1.77 -0.52
N THR A 86 3.67 -1.31 -1.70
CA THR A 86 3.36 0.05 -2.16
C THR A 86 1.86 0.26 -2.34
N VAL A 87 1.17 -0.69 -2.98
CA VAL A 87 -0.28 -0.59 -3.18
C VAL A 87 -1.03 -0.64 -1.84
N TYR A 88 -0.56 -1.46 -0.90
CA TYR A 88 -1.14 -1.54 0.44
C TYR A 88 -0.90 -0.27 1.24
N ALA A 89 0.33 0.28 1.23
CA ALA A 89 0.67 1.55 1.87
C ALA A 89 -0.21 2.70 1.37
N LEU A 90 -0.41 2.79 0.05
CA LEU A 90 -1.35 3.74 -0.55
C LEU A 90 -2.78 3.52 -0.06
N SER A 91 -3.24 2.27 0.00
CA SER A 91 -4.58 1.96 0.49
C SER A 91 -4.80 2.35 1.96
N ILE A 92 -3.77 2.23 2.80
CA ILE A 92 -3.78 2.69 4.20
C ILE A 92 -3.91 4.21 4.27
N ILE A 93 -3.12 4.95 3.49
CA ILE A 93 -3.17 6.42 3.47
C ILE A 93 -4.53 6.90 2.97
N MET A 94 -5.07 6.30 1.91
CA MET A 94 -6.39 6.65 1.37
C MET A 94 -7.49 6.43 2.41
N GLU A 95 -7.46 5.33 3.15
CA GLU A 95 -8.42 5.06 4.23
C GLU A 95 -8.26 6.05 5.39
N ALA A 96 -7.02 6.36 5.79
CA ALA A 96 -6.78 7.34 6.85
C ALA A 96 -7.37 8.71 6.50
N VAL A 97 -7.17 9.16 5.25
CA VAL A 97 -7.78 10.40 4.74
C VAL A 97 -9.31 10.27 4.67
N HIS A 98 -9.83 9.14 4.19
CA HIS A 98 -11.28 8.90 4.09
C HIS A 98 -12.01 8.98 5.44
N ARG A 99 -11.33 8.60 6.54
CA ARG A 99 -11.87 8.73 7.90
C ARG A 99 -11.93 10.16 8.41
N GLU A 100 -11.08 11.03 7.90
CA GLU A 100 -11.05 12.46 8.27
C GLU A 100 -11.98 13.27 7.38
N ASP A 101 -12.03 12.95 6.09
CA ASP A 101 -12.85 13.62 5.08
C ASP A 101 -13.39 12.57 4.10
N ASP A 102 -14.71 12.57 3.84
CA ASP A 102 -15.30 11.60 2.93
C ASP A 102 -14.88 11.91 1.48
N ILE A 103 -13.78 11.29 1.05
CA ILE A 103 -13.24 11.41 -0.30
C ILE A 103 -13.93 10.48 -1.33
N GLY A 104 -15.07 9.86 -0.98
CA GLY A 104 -15.77 8.93 -1.86
C GLY A 104 -14.95 7.68 -2.20
N LEU A 105 -14.20 7.17 -1.23
CA LEU A 105 -13.36 5.98 -1.41
C LEU A 105 -14.21 4.71 -1.42
N GLU A 106 -14.11 3.92 -2.49
CA GLU A 106 -14.67 2.57 -2.47
C GLU A 106 -13.84 1.66 -1.55
N MET A 107 -14.53 1.02 -0.60
CA MET A 107 -13.94 0.10 0.36
C MET A 107 -13.33 -1.11 -0.38
N PRO A 108 -12.04 -1.41 -0.15
CA PRO A 108 -11.43 -2.58 -0.76
C PRO A 108 -11.93 -3.88 -0.11
N ASN A 109 -11.80 -4.99 -0.81
CA ASN A 109 -11.94 -6.34 -0.27
C ASN A 109 -10.63 -7.10 -0.44
N LEU A 110 -10.59 -8.35 0.03
CA LEU A 110 -9.38 -9.17 -0.04
C LEU A 110 -8.92 -9.42 -1.48
N ASP A 111 -9.81 -9.40 -2.47
CA ASP A 111 -9.47 -9.66 -3.87
C ASP A 111 -8.80 -8.44 -4.54
N ASN A 112 -9.11 -7.23 -4.07
CA ASN A 112 -8.72 -5.99 -4.77
C ASN A 112 -7.87 -5.01 -3.94
N VAL A 113 -7.66 -5.26 -2.64
CA VAL A 113 -6.88 -4.34 -1.76
C VAL A 113 -5.43 -4.16 -2.24
N LEU A 114 -4.85 -5.17 -2.89
CA LEU A 114 -3.51 -5.13 -3.48
C LEU A 114 -3.52 -4.87 -5.01
N SER A 115 -4.63 -4.35 -5.53
CA SER A 115 -4.78 -4.02 -6.95
C SER A 115 -4.43 -2.57 -7.23
N LEU A 116 -3.43 -2.36 -8.10
CA LEU A 116 -3.09 -1.01 -8.57
C LEU A 116 -4.21 -0.40 -9.42
N ASP A 117 -5.01 -1.22 -10.10
CA ASP A 117 -6.15 -0.74 -10.90
C ASP A 117 -7.19 -0.02 -10.04
N ARG A 118 -7.36 -0.45 -8.78
CA ARG A 118 -8.21 0.25 -7.81
C ARG A 118 -7.68 1.66 -7.49
N ILE A 119 -6.37 1.78 -7.28
CA ILE A 119 -5.72 3.08 -7.04
C ILE A 119 -5.89 3.98 -8.27
N ILE A 120 -5.74 3.41 -9.47
CA ILE A 120 -5.93 4.11 -10.75
C ILE A 120 -7.38 4.57 -10.93
N ALA A 121 -8.36 3.74 -10.58
CA ALA A 121 -9.78 4.08 -10.66
C ALA A 121 -10.11 5.29 -9.76
N PHE A 122 -9.61 5.29 -8.52
CA PHE A 122 -9.76 6.42 -7.61
C PHE A 122 -9.09 7.70 -8.14
N LYS A 123 -7.94 7.56 -8.80
CA LYS A 123 -7.27 8.67 -9.53
C LYS A 123 -8.19 9.35 -10.54
N LYS A 124 -9.04 8.60 -11.25
CA LYS A 124 -9.90 9.13 -12.32
C LYS A 124 -11.03 9.99 -11.77
N THR A 125 -11.49 9.71 -10.55
CA THR A 125 -12.56 10.45 -9.89
C THR A 125 -12.03 11.59 -9.01
N ASN A 126 -10.75 11.56 -8.60
CA ASN A 126 -10.14 12.54 -7.70
C ASN A 126 -8.84 13.17 -8.28
N PRO A 127 -8.94 14.19 -9.14
CA PRO A 127 -7.79 14.76 -9.85
C PRO A 127 -6.77 15.50 -8.96
N ASP A 128 -7.15 15.96 -7.77
CA ASP A 128 -6.22 16.58 -6.84
C ASP A 128 -5.35 15.56 -6.09
N PHE A 129 -5.84 14.33 -5.89
CA PHE A 129 -5.04 13.20 -5.41
C PHE A 129 -3.89 12.88 -6.37
N ILE A 130 -4.08 13.07 -7.68
CA ILE A 130 -3.02 12.89 -8.67
C ILE A 130 -1.91 13.92 -8.56
N LYS A 131 -2.24 15.18 -8.22
CA LYS A 131 -1.22 16.21 -8.01
C LYS A 131 -0.34 15.79 -6.84
N PHE A 132 -0.93 15.30 -5.75
CA PHE A 132 -0.20 14.75 -4.62
C PHE A 132 0.70 13.57 -5.02
N LEU A 133 0.16 12.52 -5.66
CA LEU A 133 0.93 11.34 -6.07
C LEU A 133 2.10 11.66 -7.03
N LYS A 134 1.90 12.64 -7.93
CA LYS A 134 2.97 13.14 -8.82
C LYS A 134 4.01 13.97 -8.06
N GLN A 135 3.57 14.76 -7.08
CA GLN A 135 4.45 15.57 -6.23
C GLN A 135 5.31 14.69 -5.31
N VAL A 136 4.78 13.56 -4.83
CA VAL A 136 5.51 12.60 -3.97
C VAL A 136 6.27 11.51 -4.76
N CYS A 137 6.52 11.72 -6.06
CA CYS A 137 7.31 10.81 -6.89
C CYS A 137 6.81 9.35 -7.01
N ILE A 138 5.59 9.04 -6.54
CA ILE A 138 4.95 7.74 -6.73
C ILE A 138 4.66 7.49 -8.22
N VAL A 139 4.47 8.57 -8.99
CA VAL A 139 4.35 8.54 -10.45
C VAL A 139 5.52 9.29 -11.10
N ARG A 140 6.66 8.62 -11.32
CA ARG A 140 7.81 9.20 -12.06
C ARG A 140 8.43 8.24 -13.08
N ASN A 141 9.26 8.79 -13.99
CA ASN A 141 10.06 8.01 -14.91
C ASN A 141 11.23 7.30 -14.20
N SER A 142 11.05 6.05 -13.78
CA SER A 142 12.12 5.12 -13.43
C SER A 142 12.16 3.95 -14.43
N ASP A 143 13.36 3.54 -14.83
CA ASP A 143 13.58 2.44 -15.79
C ASP A 143 14.14 1.17 -15.12
N LYS A 144 14.08 1.08 -13.79
CA LYS A 144 14.71 0.01 -12.98
C LYS A 144 13.74 -0.62 -11.98
N GLY A 145 13.86 -1.94 -11.79
CA GLY A 145 13.20 -2.74 -10.75
C GLY A 145 11.66 -2.77 -10.82
N TRP A 146 11.01 -3.16 -9.72
CA TRP A 146 9.54 -3.16 -9.56
C TRP A 146 8.87 -1.80 -9.82
N PHE A 147 9.62 -0.70 -9.66
CA PHE A 147 9.14 0.65 -9.97
C PHE A 147 8.73 0.83 -11.44
N LYS A 148 9.42 0.16 -12.37
CA LYS A 148 9.08 0.22 -13.78
C LYS A 148 7.65 -0.31 -14.00
N ASN A 149 7.27 -1.39 -13.31
CA ASN A 149 5.94 -2.00 -13.43
C ASN A 149 4.84 -1.05 -12.94
N ILE A 150 5.04 -0.40 -11.79
CA ILE A 150 4.08 0.57 -11.24
C ILE A 150 3.95 1.78 -12.16
N LYS A 151 5.09 2.33 -12.62
CA LYS A 151 5.13 3.45 -13.56
C LYS A 151 4.34 3.16 -14.83
N GLU A 152 4.63 2.02 -15.49
CA GLU A 152 3.97 1.66 -16.75
C GLU A 152 2.45 1.60 -16.57
N LYS A 153 1.97 0.98 -15.49
CA LYS A 153 0.53 0.90 -15.19
C LYS A 153 -0.08 2.27 -14.87
N LEU A 154 0.60 3.14 -14.13
CA LEU A 154 0.10 4.47 -13.76
C LEU A 154 0.07 5.48 -14.91
N LEU A 155 0.97 5.34 -15.90
CA LEU A 155 1.11 6.25 -17.03
C LEU A 155 0.32 5.83 -18.28
N THR A 156 0.03 4.53 -18.46
CA THR A 156 -0.74 4.02 -19.62
C THR A 156 -2.26 4.00 -19.41
N SER A 157 -2.73 4.40 -18.21
CA SER A 157 -4.13 4.26 -17.74
C SER A 157 -4.89 5.56 -17.47
#